data_AF-A0AAV2HE89-F1
#
_entry.id   AF-A0AAV2HE89-F1
#
_cell.length_a   1.000
_cell.length_b   1.000
_cell.length_c   1.000
_cell.angle_alpha   90.00
_cell.angle_beta   90.00
_cell.angle_gamma   90.00
#
_symmetry.space_group_name_H-M   'P 1'
#
loop_
_entity.id
_entity.type
_entity.pdbx_description
1 polymer ?
#
loop_
_entity_poly.entity_id
_entity_poly.type
_entity_poly.pdbx_seq_one_letter_code
_entity_poly.pdbx_strand_id
1 'polypeptide(L)'
;MKYGYAVVLVLFVARLGGVLPDLFDDSCRLSNLYSKIPPTEEPGVYMTIPTNCTEGQYDWDWPQGSVHLMATLPVAHSLCIEARYEGIPMLGGIRDLTGGANRSLELPTKDHPACTESARGKTELLVQAWHSQLYWTTFYYKVVLA
;
A
#
# COMPACT_ATOMS: atom_id res chain seq x y z
N MET A 1 -40.87 57.02 25.52
CA MET A 1 -41.43 55.93 24.70
C MET A 1 -40.30 54.98 24.37
N LYS A 2 -40.31 53.75 24.91
CA LYS A 2 -39.22 52.77 24.75
C LYS A 2 -39.61 51.79 23.64
N TYR A 3 -38.85 51.76 22.55
CA TYR A 3 -39.00 50.76 21.49
C TYR A 3 -38.23 49.50 21.91
N GLY A 4 -38.97 48.42 22.17
CA GLY A 4 -38.43 47.09 22.35
C GLY A 4 -38.15 46.45 21.01
N TYR A 5 -36.92 45.99 20.80
CA TYR A 5 -36.56 45.15 19.67
C TYR A 5 -36.42 43.72 20.18
N ALA A 6 -37.40 42.88 19.86
CA ALA A 6 -37.32 41.45 20.03
C ALA A 6 -36.31 40.91 18.99
N VAL A 7 -35.17 40.42 19.47
CA VAL A 7 -34.18 39.73 18.65
C VAL A 7 -34.68 38.30 18.44
N VAL A 8 -35.20 38.02 17.25
CA VAL A 8 -35.54 36.66 16.82
C VAL A 8 -34.24 35.93 16.51
N LEU A 9 -33.82 35.06 17.43
CA LEU A 9 -32.66 34.19 17.25
C LEU A 9 -33.08 33.01 16.35
N VAL A 10 -32.78 33.09 15.05
CA VAL A 10 -32.98 31.97 14.13
C VAL A 10 -31.84 30.98 14.31
N LEU A 11 -32.10 29.91 15.07
CA LEU A 11 -31.21 28.75 15.17
C LEU A 11 -31.25 27.98 13.84
N PHE A 12 -30.27 28.26 12.96
CA PHE A 12 -29.92 27.34 11.88
C PHE A 12 -29.28 26.10 12.50
N VAL A 13 -30.07 25.04 12.68
CA VAL A 13 -29.55 23.69 12.93
C VAL A 13 -28.96 23.21 11.62
N ALA A 14 -27.71 23.58 11.35
CA ALA A 14 -26.91 22.92 10.33
C ALA A 14 -26.81 21.45 10.73
N ARG A 15 -27.46 20.57 9.95
CA ARG A 15 -27.23 19.13 9.99
C ARG A 15 -25.74 18.90 9.78
N LEU A 16 -24.99 18.73 10.87
CA LEU A 16 -23.67 18.12 10.87
C LEU A 16 -23.84 16.62 10.59
N GLY A 17 -24.30 16.30 9.38
CA GLY A 17 -23.95 15.05 8.72
C GLY A 17 -22.55 15.19 8.13
N GLY A 18 -21.61 15.65 8.96
CA GLY A 18 -20.19 15.66 8.63
C GLY A 18 -19.71 14.25 8.83
N VAL A 19 -19.57 13.51 7.73
CA VAL A 19 -18.70 12.34 7.65
C VAL A 19 -17.34 12.82 8.16
N LEU A 20 -17.00 12.46 9.40
CA LEU A 20 -15.62 12.51 9.82
C LEU A 20 -14.88 11.58 8.85
N PRO A 21 -13.89 12.03 8.07
CA PRO A 21 -13.00 11.09 7.43
C PRO A 21 -12.38 10.26 8.56
N ASP A 22 -12.45 8.94 8.44
CA ASP A 22 -11.83 8.01 9.38
C ASP A 22 -10.36 8.37 9.56
N LEU A 23 -10.05 9.11 10.62
CA LEU A 23 -8.70 9.55 10.99
C LEU A 23 -7.78 8.38 11.40
N PHE A 24 -8.27 7.13 11.26
CA PHE A 24 -7.60 5.89 11.63
C PHE A 24 -7.77 4.77 10.59
N ASP A 25 -8.25 5.06 9.37
CA ASP A 25 -8.35 4.03 8.33
C ASP A 25 -6.96 3.73 7.72
N ASP A 26 -6.22 2.85 8.39
CA ASP A 26 -4.92 2.32 7.93
C ASP A 26 -5.12 1.17 6.92
N SER A 27 -6.24 1.16 6.17
CA SER A 27 -6.62 0.05 5.26
C SER A 27 -5.57 -0.23 4.17
N CYS A 28 -4.75 0.77 3.86
CA CYS A 28 -3.69 0.67 2.86
C CYS A 28 -2.34 0.23 3.44
N ARG A 29 -2.24 0.03 4.75
CA ARG A 29 -1.09 -0.62 5.36
C ARG A 29 -1.31 -2.12 5.40
N LEU A 30 -0.48 -2.79 4.63
CA LEU A 30 -0.43 -4.24 4.55
C LEU A 30 0.58 -4.74 5.59
N SER A 31 0.32 -5.89 6.20
CA SER A 31 1.30 -6.50 7.10
C SER A 31 1.15 -8.01 7.14
N ASN A 32 2.27 -8.70 7.35
CA ASN A 32 2.27 -10.14 7.66
C ASN A 32 2.41 -10.40 9.16
N LEU A 33 2.19 -9.38 10.00
CA LEU A 33 2.14 -9.53 11.44
C LEU A 33 1.24 -10.74 11.75
N TYR A 34 1.78 -11.71 12.48
CA TYR A 34 1.12 -12.97 12.88
C TYR A 34 1.03 -14.12 11.85
N SER A 35 1.57 -14.00 10.62
CA SER A 35 1.62 -15.14 9.70
C SER A 35 2.70 -16.15 10.16
N LYS A 36 2.30 -17.22 10.85
CA LYS A 36 3.18 -18.37 11.10
C LYS A 36 3.35 -19.16 9.80
N ILE A 37 4.28 -18.74 8.95
CA ILE A 37 4.62 -19.52 7.75
C ILE A 37 5.28 -20.82 8.23
N PRO A 38 4.71 -21.99 7.91
CA PRO A 38 5.33 -23.26 8.26
C PRO A 38 6.71 -23.37 7.58
N PRO A 39 7.75 -23.86 8.28
CA PRO A 39 9.11 -23.94 7.73
C PRO A 39 9.27 -24.86 6.51
N THR A 40 8.21 -25.58 6.11
CA THR A 40 8.19 -26.57 5.02
C THR A 40 7.60 -26.06 3.71
N GLU A 41 7.00 -24.86 3.68
CA GLU A 41 6.48 -24.25 2.45
C GLU A 41 7.45 -23.19 1.95
N GLU A 42 7.56 -23.01 0.63
CA GLU A 42 8.27 -21.85 0.09
C GLU A 42 7.67 -20.59 0.75
N PRO A 43 8.45 -19.78 1.47
CA PRO A 43 7.91 -18.64 2.19
C PRO A 43 7.45 -17.60 1.17
N GLY A 44 6.19 -17.72 0.75
CA GLY A 44 5.51 -16.87 -0.19
C GLY A 44 4.28 -16.30 0.49
N VAL A 45 4.39 -15.10 1.04
CA VAL A 45 3.22 -14.38 1.58
C VAL A 45 2.47 -13.77 0.41
N TYR A 46 1.16 -13.98 0.30
CA TYR A 46 0.36 -13.35 -0.76
C TYR A 46 -0.38 -12.15 -0.19
N MET A 47 -0.18 -10.99 -0.81
CA MET A 47 -0.75 -9.72 -0.38
C MET A 47 -1.48 -9.05 -1.55
N THR A 48 -2.74 -8.71 -1.34
CA THR A 48 -3.55 -8.00 -2.35
C THR A 48 -3.80 -6.57 -1.87
N ILE A 49 -3.44 -5.59 -2.69
CA ILE A 49 -3.70 -4.18 -2.44
C ILE A 49 -5.21 -3.92 -2.59
N PRO A 50 -5.89 -3.36 -1.58
CA PRO A 50 -7.30 -2.99 -1.70
C PRO A 50 -7.54 -2.02 -2.86
N THR A 51 -8.65 -2.16 -3.55
CA THR A 51 -8.93 -1.39 -4.78
C THR A 51 -9.12 0.11 -4.53
N ASN A 52 -9.38 0.53 -3.29
CA ASN A 52 -9.43 1.92 -2.86
C ASN A 52 -8.07 2.52 -2.50
N CYS A 53 -7.00 1.71 -2.47
CA CYS A 53 -5.65 2.14 -2.11
C CYS A 53 -4.83 2.49 -3.35
N THR A 54 -4.36 3.73 -3.41
CA THR A 54 -3.43 4.21 -4.44
C THR A 54 -2.00 4.31 -3.92
N GLU A 55 -1.82 4.33 -2.60
CA GLU A 55 -0.51 4.26 -1.96
C GLU A 55 -0.65 3.62 -0.58
N GLY A 56 0.46 3.09 -0.07
CA GLY A 56 0.51 2.53 1.27
C GLY A 56 1.89 1.97 1.59
N GLN A 57 1.95 1.19 2.65
CA GLN A 57 3.17 0.52 3.07
C GLN A 57 2.90 -0.96 3.34
N TYR A 58 3.92 -1.78 3.13
CA TYR A 58 3.93 -3.16 3.59
C TYR A 58 4.97 -3.33 4.68
N ASP A 59 4.48 -3.80 5.81
CA ASP A 59 5.23 -4.04 7.02
C ASP A 59 5.54 -5.54 7.14
N TRP A 60 6.83 -5.84 7.07
CA TRP A 60 7.33 -7.20 7.01
C TRP A 60 8.10 -7.56 8.28
N ASP A 61 7.43 -8.28 9.17
CA ASP A 61 8.00 -8.81 10.40
C ASP A 61 8.72 -10.14 10.13
N TRP A 62 9.92 -10.30 10.69
CA TRP A 62 10.83 -11.44 10.46
C TRP A 62 10.91 -11.87 8.99
N PRO A 63 11.34 -10.98 8.09
CA PRO A 63 11.21 -11.19 6.65
C PRO A 63 12.04 -12.39 6.16
N GLN A 64 11.35 -13.39 5.63
CA GLN A 64 11.94 -14.58 5.01
C GLN A 64 11.25 -14.88 3.69
N GLY A 65 12.01 -15.39 2.72
CA GLY A 65 11.50 -15.74 1.40
C GLY A 65 11.04 -14.52 0.61
N SER A 66 9.77 -14.53 0.19
CA SER A 66 9.19 -13.55 -0.71
C SER A 66 7.76 -13.18 -0.31
N VAL A 67 7.36 -11.96 -0.65
CA VAL A 67 5.96 -11.54 -0.66
C VAL A 67 5.53 -11.32 -2.10
N HIS A 68 4.43 -11.95 -2.48
CA HIS A 68 3.75 -11.74 -3.73
C HIS A 68 2.70 -10.65 -3.55
N LEU A 69 3.00 -9.46 -4.06
CA LEU A 69 2.15 -8.29 -3.99
C LEU A 69 1.36 -8.12 -5.30
N MET A 70 0.05 -7.96 -5.18
CA MET A 70 -0.86 -7.89 -6.33
C MET A 70 -1.81 -6.70 -6.22
N ALA A 71 -2.03 -6.00 -7.34
CA ALA A 71 -3.15 -5.08 -7.49
C ALA A 71 -4.03 -5.49 -8.68
N THR A 72 -5.34 -5.37 -8.51
CA THR A 72 -6.32 -5.63 -9.58
C THR A 72 -7.25 -4.44 -9.70
N LEU A 73 -7.26 -3.80 -10.87
CA LEU A 73 -8.13 -2.67 -11.18
C LEU A 73 -8.73 -2.85 -12.57
N PRO A 74 -9.94 -2.32 -12.82
CA PRO A 74 -10.58 -2.41 -14.14
C PRO A 74 -9.90 -1.54 -15.20
N VAL A 75 -8.96 -0.66 -14.79
CA VAL A 75 -8.26 0.30 -15.65
C VAL A 75 -6.77 -0.04 -15.73
N ALA A 76 -6.12 0.46 -16.78
CA ALA A 76 -4.67 0.39 -16.90
C ALA A 76 -4.01 1.14 -15.74
N HIS A 77 -3.04 0.50 -15.12
CA HIS A 77 -2.31 1.05 -13.98
C HIS A 77 -0.90 0.46 -13.92
N SER A 78 -0.05 1.08 -13.11
CA SER A 78 1.25 0.55 -12.72
C SER A 78 1.27 0.30 -11.22
N LEU A 79 1.97 -0.75 -10.81
CA LEU A 79 2.31 -1.01 -9.41
C LEU A 79 3.79 -0.79 -9.22
N CYS A 80 4.13 0.11 -8.30
CA CYS A 80 5.50 0.54 -8.02
C CYS A 80 5.87 0.28 -6.56
N ILE A 81 7.10 -0.15 -6.32
CA ILE A 81 7.75 -0.11 -5.01
C ILE A 81 8.63 1.14 -4.94
N GLU A 82 8.48 1.92 -3.87
CA GLU A 82 9.17 3.18 -3.67
C GLU A 82 10.16 3.10 -2.49
N ALA A 83 11.31 3.77 -2.63
CA ALA A 83 12.17 4.11 -1.51
C ALA A 83 11.81 5.52 -1.02
N ARG A 84 11.52 5.67 0.27
CA ARG A 84 11.17 6.97 0.87
C ARG A 84 12.31 7.48 1.77
N TYR A 85 12.22 8.73 2.21
CA TYR A 85 13.26 9.36 3.04
C TYR A 85 13.42 8.69 4.40
N GLU A 86 12.33 8.09 4.90
CA GLU A 86 12.27 7.33 6.13
C GLU A 86 13.10 6.04 6.08
N GLY A 87 13.56 5.63 4.89
CA GLY A 87 14.52 4.55 4.71
C GLY A 87 14.48 3.92 3.32
N ILE A 88 15.62 3.40 2.88
CA ILE A 88 15.68 2.49 1.72
C ILE A 88 15.28 1.09 2.23
N PRO A 89 14.27 0.44 1.64
CA PRO A 89 13.84 -0.87 2.09
C PRO A 89 14.95 -1.90 1.89
N MET A 90 15.22 -2.74 2.89
CA MET A 90 16.22 -3.81 2.79
C MET A 90 15.63 -5.02 2.07
N LEU A 91 15.66 -4.98 0.74
CA LEU A 91 15.11 -6.00 -0.15
C LEU A 91 16.23 -6.81 -0.82
N GLY A 92 16.02 -8.11 -0.97
CA GLY A 92 16.90 -9.01 -1.72
C GLY A 92 16.75 -8.90 -3.24
N GLY A 93 15.57 -8.50 -3.70
CA GLY A 93 15.25 -8.39 -5.11
C GLY A 93 13.77 -8.13 -5.34
N ILE A 94 13.41 -7.71 -6.55
CA ILE A 94 12.03 -7.55 -6.99
C ILE A 94 11.90 -8.18 -8.37
N ARG A 95 10.87 -9.01 -8.58
CA ARG A 95 10.55 -9.59 -9.88
C ARG A 95 9.14 -9.21 -10.29
N ASP A 96 9.00 -8.85 -11.55
CA ASP A 96 7.73 -8.65 -12.22
C ASP A 96 7.20 -9.99 -12.74
N LEU A 97 6.02 -10.36 -12.23
CA LEU A 97 5.31 -11.58 -12.61
C LEU A 97 4.07 -11.30 -13.49
N THR A 98 3.85 -10.03 -13.86
CA THR A 98 2.62 -9.57 -14.49
C THR A 98 2.39 -10.24 -15.84
N GLY A 99 1.19 -10.77 -16.05
CA GLY A 99 0.84 -11.46 -17.30
C GLY A 99 1.62 -12.76 -17.54
N GLY A 100 2.20 -13.36 -16.49
CA GLY A 100 3.06 -14.54 -16.59
C GLY A 100 4.51 -14.21 -16.96
N ALA A 101 4.90 -12.94 -16.89
CA ALA A 101 6.30 -12.53 -17.00
C ALA A 101 7.13 -13.11 -15.85
N ASN A 102 8.45 -13.03 -16.00
CA ASN A 102 9.37 -13.34 -14.91
C ASN A 102 10.66 -12.54 -15.05
N ARG A 103 10.54 -11.22 -14.89
CA ARG A 103 11.61 -10.25 -15.14
C ARG A 103 12.12 -9.66 -13.82
N SER A 104 13.43 -9.63 -13.62
CA SER A 104 14.01 -8.89 -12.49
C SER A 104 13.86 -7.39 -12.71
N LEU A 105 13.43 -6.67 -11.69
CA LEU A 105 13.46 -5.22 -11.64
C LEU A 105 14.69 -4.76 -10.85
N GLU A 106 15.16 -3.56 -11.13
CA GLU A 106 16.15 -2.91 -10.28
C GLU A 106 15.55 -2.60 -8.92
N LEU A 107 16.38 -2.62 -7.87
CA LEU A 107 15.92 -2.21 -6.55
C LEU A 107 15.57 -0.72 -6.55
N PRO A 108 14.49 -0.31 -5.86
CA PRO A 108 14.02 1.06 -5.92
C PRO A 108 15.03 2.00 -5.26
N THR A 109 15.29 3.12 -5.92
CA THR A 109 15.93 4.28 -5.32
C THR A 109 14.90 5.39 -5.16
N LYS A 110 15.26 6.45 -4.44
CA LYS A 110 14.38 7.58 -4.21
C LYS A 110 13.84 8.20 -5.51
N ASP A 111 14.68 8.24 -6.56
CA ASP A 111 14.34 8.87 -7.83
C ASP A 111 13.90 7.86 -8.91
N HIS A 112 14.05 6.56 -8.64
CA HIS A 112 13.74 5.49 -9.58
C HIS A 112 12.97 4.37 -8.86
N PRO A 113 11.63 4.42 -8.84
CA PRO A 113 10.82 3.35 -8.28
C PRO A 113 10.87 2.09 -9.16
N ALA A 114 10.67 0.93 -8.54
CA ALA A 114 10.60 -0.34 -9.24
C ALA A 114 9.15 -0.62 -9.65
N CYS A 115 8.82 -0.49 -10.93
CA CYS A 115 7.44 -0.55 -11.41
C CYS A 115 7.17 -1.71 -12.37
N THR A 116 5.94 -2.21 -12.33
CA THR A 116 5.35 -3.05 -13.37
C THR A 116 4.06 -2.43 -13.89
N GLU A 117 3.74 -2.65 -15.16
CA GLU A 117 2.53 -2.17 -15.82
C GLU A 117 1.48 -3.28 -15.88
N SER A 118 0.21 -2.90 -15.76
CA SER A 118 -0.89 -3.86 -15.72
C SER A 118 -1.05 -4.62 -17.02
N ALA A 119 -1.22 -5.94 -16.93
CA ALA A 119 -1.68 -6.77 -18.01
C ALA A 119 -3.10 -7.26 -17.68
N ARG A 120 -4.08 -6.91 -18.52
CA ARG A 120 -5.49 -7.28 -18.34
C ARG A 120 -6.05 -6.87 -16.96
N GLY A 121 -5.70 -5.65 -16.52
CA GLY A 121 -6.19 -5.10 -15.25
C GLY A 121 -5.52 -5.68 -13.99
N LYS A 122 -4.41 -6.39 -14.13
CA LYS A 122 -3.67 -7.00 -13.01
C LYS A 122 -2.20 -6.63 -13.05
N THR A 123 -1.60 -6.38 -11.90
CA THR A 123 -0.16 -6.23 -11.68
C THR A 123 0.30 -7.19 -10.59
N GLU A 124 1.50 -7.76 -10.75
CA GLU A 124 2.07 -8.76 -9.85
C GLU A 124 3.56 -8.53 -9.66
N LEU A 125 3.99 -8.33 -8.41
CA LEU A 125 5.38 -8.20 -8.01
C LEU A 125 5.73 -9.27 -6.97
N LEU A 126 6.85 -9.95 -7.15
CA LEU A 126 7.46 -10.79 -6.14
C LEU A 126 8.62 -10.03 -5.49
N VAL A 127 8.45 -9.61 -4.25
CA VAL A 127 9.44 -8.88 -3.48
C VAL A 127 10.15 -9.86 -2.54
N GLN A 128 11.46 -9.96 -2.66
CA GLN A 128 12.28 -10.90 -1.89
C GLN A 128 12.88 -10.22 -0.66
N ALA A 129 12.87 -10.92 0.48
CA ALA A 129 13.54 -10.49 1.70
C ALA A 129 15.07 -10.46 1.50
N TRP A 130 15.73 -9.48 2.10
CA TRP A 130 17.19 -9.50 2.19
C TRP A 130 17.64 -10.63 3.12
N HIS A 131 18.64 -11.41 2.71
CA HIS A 131 19.04 -12.66 3.39
C HIS A 131 19.54 -12.45 4.84
N SER A 132 19.93 -11.23 5.21
CA SER A 132 20.39 -10.88 6.57
C SER A 132 19.41 -10.00 7.33
N GLN A 133 18.18 -9.81 6.83
CA GLN A 133 17.17 -9.03 7.54
C GLN A 133 16.53 -9.88 8.63
N LEU A 134 16.83 -9.56 9.90
CA LEU A 134 16.41 -10.39 11.02
C LEU A 134 15.07 -9.95 11.63
N TYR A 135 14.86 -8.64 11.80
CA TYR A 135 13.76 -8.16 12.64
C TYR A 135 12.58 -7.66 11.82
N TRP A 136 12.78 -6.58 11.09
CA TRP A 136 11.67 -5.85 10.47
C TRP A 136 12.15 -5.12 9.22
N THR A 137 11.36 -5.13 8.15
CA THR A 137 11.54 -4.18 7.05
C THR A 137 10.18 -3.65 6.60
N THR A 138 10.16 -2.40 6.15
CA THR A 138 9.00 -1.79 5.52
C THR A 138 9.38 -1.37 4.12
N PHE A 139 8.46 -1.52 3.16
CA PHE A 139 8.57 -0.87 1.86
C PHE A 139 7.25 -0.19 1.50
N TYR A 140 7.32 0.86 0.70
CA TYR A 140 6.15 1.60 0.25
C TYR A 140 5.73 1.11 -1.13
N TYR A 141 4.42 1.11 -1.37
CA TYR A 141 3.87 0.80 -2.68
C TYR A 141 3.00 1.95 -3.18
N LYS A 142 2.89 2.05 -4.51
CA LYS A 142 2.03 3.01 -5.18
C LYS A 142 1.38 2.37 -6.40
N VAL A 143 0.08 2.62 -6.55
CA VAL A 143 -0.70 2.25 -7.72
C VAL A 143 -0.99 3.52 -8.52
N VAL A 144 -0.36 3.64 -9.69
CA VAL A 144 -0.47 4.82 -10.55
C VAL A 144 -1.36 4.48 -11.73
N LEU A 145 -2.45 5.22 -11.91
CA LEU A 145 -3.32 5.07 -13.08
C LEU A 145 -2.58 5.58 -14.33
N ALA A 146 -2.71 4.83 -15.43
CA ALA A 146 -2.14 5.20 -16.73
C ALA A 146 -3.04 6.17 -17.51
#